data_AF-A0A832EXB4-F1
#
_entry.id   AF-A0A832EXB4-F1
#
_cell.length_a   1.000
_cell.length_b   1.000
_cell.length_c   1.000
_cell.angle_alpha   90.00
_cell.angle_beta   90.00
_cell.angle_gamma   90.00
#
_symmetry.space_group_name_H-M   'P 1'
#
loop_
_entity.id
_entity.type
_entity.pdbx_description
1 polymer ?
#
loop_
_entity_poly.entity_id
_entity_poly.type
_entity_poly.pdbx_seq_one_letter_code
_entity_poly.pdbx_strand_id
1 'polypeptide(L)'
;MKGFLKLIKAISGIKNWLRDPQTRTRFDGDYGQAGVTLLLAILVLSAILAISFSIATILFVEIRSSGNLMRTEPAWYGAETLKEEVLFKYKRKVPDMVYTTNTDDNKVTLTSSSSVVSDVTFQDLVLSSSNTFSNTVNRYAIYNPASSDPLGGSGYGRIRVTVLSTGNTGNLAVYLCQYDPNRPYDPEGTEPEVYTTTPCSDPTQNYDYWLVRGQPKLSTLTLPELERELNPDMQQELILVNESGGNLYVNIEGFGPSPTYVPKGIPYANETVVDINAS
;
A
#
# COMPACT_ATOMS: atom_id res chain seq x y z
N MET A 1 25.60 -25.27 23.91
CA MET A 1 26.69 -26.24 24.19
C MET A 1 27.08 -26.40 25.67
N LYS A 2 27.10 -25.34 26.52
CA LYS A 2 27.54 -25.47 27.93
C LYS A 2 26.69 -26.40 28.83
N GLY A 3 25.40 -26.61 28.50
CA GLY A 3 24.53 -27.55 29.23
C GLY A 3 24.86 -29.03 29.01
N PHE A 4 25.30 -29.41 27.81
CA PHE A 4 25.59 -30.81 27.46
C PHE A 4 26.84 -31.34 28.17
N LEU A 5 27.84 -30.46 28.40
CA LEU A 5 29.05 -30.83 29.16
C LEU A 5 28.78 -31.07 30.66
N LYS A 6 27.78 -30.41 31.26
CA LYS A 6 27.39 -30.65 32.66
C LYS A 6 26.72 -32.03 32.80
N LEU A 7 25.93 -32.45 31.82
CA LEU A 7 25.27 -33.75 31.81
C LEU A 7 26.30 -34.90 31.72
N ILE A 8 27.32 -34.77 30.87
CA ILE A 8 28.38 -35.79 30.72
C ILE A 8 29.21 -35.91 32.01
N LYS A 9 29.51 -34.80 32.71
CA LYS A 9 30.19 -34.85 34.02
C LYS A 9 29.34 -35.53 35.10
N ALA A 10 28.02 -35.33 35.10
CA ALA A 10 27.13 -36.01 36.02
C ALA A 10 27.09 -37.53 35.79
N ILE A 11 27.07 -37.97 34.52
CA ILE A 11 27.08 -39.39 34.16
C ILE A 11 28.44 -40.05 34.51
N SER A 12 29.55 -39.32 34.36
CA SER A 12 30.88 -39.80 34.77
C SER A 12 31.00 -40.02 36.29
N GLY A 13 30.29 -39.24 37.11
CA GLY A 13 30.31 -39.39 38.57
C GLY A 13 29.61 -40.68 39.03
N ILE A 14 28.52 -41.05 38.39
CA ILE A 14 27.76 -42.28 38.69
C ILE A 14 28.59 -43.54 38.38
N LYS A 15 29.43 -43.50 37.34
CA LYS A 15 30.29 -44.63 36.96
C LYS A 15 31.39 -44.93 37.99
N ASN A 16 31.89 -43.90 38.67
CA ASN A 16 32.89 -44.08 39.74
C ASN A 16 32.25 -44.55 41.05
N TRP A 17 31.00 -44.15 41.32
CA TRP A 17 30.25 -44.64 42.48
C TRP A 17 29.90 -46.15 42.38
N LEU A 18 29.69 -46.66 41.17
CA LEU A 18 29.43 -48.08 40.92
C LEU A 18 30.67 -49.00 41.03
N ARG A 19 31.88 -48.46 41.22
CA ARG A 19 33.13 -49.23 41.12
C ARG A 19 33.78 -49.59 42.46
N ASP A 20 33.23 -49.15 43.59
CA ASP A 20 33.80 -49.42 44.93
C ASP A 20 33.05 -50.56 45.65
N PRO A 21 33.65 -51.76 45.82
CA PRO A 21 32.98 -52.90 46.45
C PRO A 21 32.98 -52.85 47.99
N GLN A 22 33.68 -51.91 48.61
CA GLN A 22 34.04 -51.93 50.04
C GLN A 22 33.10 -51.13 50.94
N THR A 23 32.09 -50.43 50.42
CA THR A 23 31.02 -49.81 51.25
C THR A 23 29.79 -50.71 51.42
N ARG A 24 29.88 -51.98 51.01
CA ARG A 24 28.75 -52.93 50.97
C ARG A 24 28.55 -53.81 52.22
N THR A 25 29.18 -53.49 53.35
CA THR A 25 29.07 -54.32 54.57
C THR A 25 28.65 -53.49 55.79
N ARG A 26 27.39 -53.05 55.80
CA ARG A 26 26.52 -53.03 56.99
C ARG A 26 25.11 -52.57 56.60
N PHE A 27 24.34 -53.50 56.05
CA PHE A 27 22.88 -53.49 56.12
C PHE A 27 22.45 -54.80 56.79
N ASP A 28 22.87 -54.98 58.05
CA ASP A 28 22.24 -55.97 58.93
C ASP A 28 21.13 -55.24 59.69
N GLY A 29 19.90 -55.42 59.21
CA GLY A 29 18.66 -54.88 59.77
C GLY A 29 17.74 -54.36 58.67
N ASP A 30 16.63 -55.05 58.44
CA ASP A 30 15.49 -54.72 57.55
C ASP A 30 15.64 -54.97 56.03
N TYR A 31 15.66 -56.25 55.65
CA TYR A 31 15.39 -56.73 54.28
C TYR A 31 14.03 -56.23 53.72
N GLY A 32 13.08 -55.87 54.57
CA GLY A 32 11.79 -55.27 54.16
C GLY A 32 11.92 -53.84 53.63
N GLN A 33 12.87 -53.03 54.13
CA GLN A 33 12.98 -51.61 53.73
C GLN A 33 13.73 -51.41 52.40
N ALA A 34 14.70 -52.28 52.07
CA ALA A 34 15.43 -52.22 50.80
C ALA A 34 14.54 -52.52 49.57
N GLY A 35 13.54 -53.40 49.71
CA GLY A 35 12.58 -53.69 48.63
C GLY A 35 11.62 -52.53 48.36
N VAL A 36 11.14 -51.88 49.41
CA VAL A 36 10.21 -50.74 49.30
C VAL A 36 10.89 -49.53 48.66
N THR A 37 12.15 -49.25 49.03
CA THR A 37 12.90 -48.14 48.43
C THR A 37 13.21 -48.35 46.95
N LEU A 38 13.48 -49.59 46.53
CA LEU A 38 13.68 -49.93 45.12
C LEU A 38 12.38 -49.79 44.31
N LEU A 39 11.24 -50.23 44.85
CA LEU A 39 9.93 -50.07 44.21
C LEU A 39 9.55 -48.58 44.10
N LEU A 40 9.78 -47.80 45.16
CA LEU A 40 9.59 -46.36 45.16
C LEU A 40 10.47 -45.67 44.10
N ALA A 41 11.73 -46.05 43.99
CA ALA A 41 12.65 -45.49 42.99
C ALA A 41 12.19 -45.77 41.55
N ILE A 42 11.71 -47.00 41.27
CA ILE A 42 11.15 -47.36 39.96
C ILE A 42 9.88 -46.57 39.68
N LEU A 43 9.00 -46.41 40.68
CA LEU A 43 7.76 -45.67 40.54
C LEU A 43 8.04 -44.18 40.24
N VAL A 44 8.93 -43.54 41.00
CA VAL A 44 9.34 -42.15 40.77
C VAL A 44 10.01 -41.99 39.41
N LEU A 45 10.89 -42.91 39.01
CA LEU A 45 11.51 -42.89 37.70
C LEU A 45 10.47 -43.01 36.56
N SER A 46 9.48 -43.89 36.72
CA SER A 46 8.40 -44.07 35.75
C SER A 46 7.53 -42.82 35.62
N ALA A 47 7.24 -42.13 36.73
CA ALA A 47 6.49 -40.88 36.72
C ALA A 47 7.26 -39.76 36.00
N ILE A 48 8.57 -39.62 36.26
CA ILE A 48 9.43 -38.63 35.60
C ILE A 48 9.53 -38.91 34.09
N LEU A 49 9.65 -40.17 33.69
CA LEU A 49 9.67 -40.57 32.28
C LEU A 49 8.34 -40.25 31.60
N ALA A 50 7.20 -40.52 32.25
CA ALA A 50 5.88 -40.20 31.72
C ALA A 50 5.70 -38.69 31.51
N ILE A 51 6.10 -37.87 32.49
CA ILE A 51 6.03 -36.40 32.37
C ILE A 51 6.95 -35.91 31.24
N SER A 52 8.17 -36.44 31.16
CA SER A 52 9.14 -36.07 30.13
C SER A 52 8.65 -36.43 28.73
N PHE A 53 8.03 -37.61 28.57
CA PHE A 53 7.45 -38.03 27.31
C PHE A 53 6.27 -37.13 26.91
N SER A 54 5.39 -36.78 27.85
CA SER A 54 4.29 -35.84 27.61
C SER A 54 4.79 -34.47 27.13
N ILE A 55 5.79 -33.87 27.79
CA ILE A 55 6.37 -32.59 27.37
C ILE A 55 7.01 -32.71 25.98
N ALA A 56 7.74 -33.79 25.72
CA ALA A 56 8.35 -34.03 24.41
C ALA A 56 7.29 -34.12 23.30
N THR A 57 6.17 -34.81 23.55
CA THR A 57 5.08 -34.90 22.55
C THR A 57 4.46 -33.54 22.24
N ILE A 58 4.25 -32.68 23.24
CA ILE A 58 3.71 -31.32 23.03
C ILE A 58 4.68 -30.51 22.15
N LEU A 59 5.98 -30.53 22.46
CA LEU A 59 6.99 -29.81 21.68
C LEU A 59 7.07 -30.30 20.22
N PHE A 60 6.97 -31.60 19.98
CA PHE A 60 6.98 -32.13 18.61
C PHE A 60 5.75 -31.69 17.81
N VAL A 61 4.57 -31.64 18.44
CA VAL A 61 3.35 -31.13 17.80
C VAL A 61 3.53 -29.66 17.45
N GLU A 62 4.08 -28.86 18.35
CA GLU A 62 4.25 -27.42 18.17
C GLU A 62 5.28 -27.08 17.08
N ILE A 63 6.38 -27.83 17.00
CA ILE A 63 7.37 -27.69 15.92
C ILE A 63 6.72 -28.01 14.57
N ARG A 64 5.90 -29.05 14.51
CA ARG A 64 5.20 -29.44 13.28
C ARG A 64 4.16 -28.41 12.87
N SER A 65 3.38 -27.87 13.81
CA SER A 65 2.39 -26.82 13.51
C SER A 65 3.07 -25.51 13.10
N SER A 66 4.18 -25.14 13.74
CA SER A 66 4.98 -23.95 13.39
C SER A 66 5.55 -24.06 11.98
N GLY A 67 6.07 -25.23 11.61
CA GLY A 67 6.56 -25.49 10.26
C GLY A 67 5.48 -25.41 9.19
N ASN A 68 4.25 -25.84 9.51
CA ASN A 68 3.11 -25.68 8.60
C ASN A 68 2.72 -24.21 8.48
N LEU A 69 2.67 -23.47 9.59
CA LEU A 69 2.32 -22.05 9.61
C LEU A 69 3.28 -21.23 8.73
N MET A 70 4.59 -21.42 8.88
CA MET A 70 5.61 -20.72 8.08
C MET A 70 5.50 -20.97 6.57
N ARG A 71 4.91 -22.11 6.17
CA ARG A 71 4.69 -22.42 4.75
C ARG A 71 3.40 -21.82 4.21
N THR A 72 2.36 -21.72 5.04
CA THR A 72 1.05 -21.21 4.63
C THR A 72 0.94 -19.70 4.71
N GLU A 73 1.69 -19.06 5.61
CA GLU A 73 1.61 -17.61 5.84
C GLU A 73 1.93 -16.79 4.57
N PRO A 74 3.03 -17.05 3.82
CA PRO A 74 3.28 -16.31 2.58
C PRO A 74 2.20 -16.53 1.52
N ALA A 75 1.65 -17.73 1.44
CA ALA A 75 0.57 -18.05 0.51
C ALA A 75 -0.72 -17.31 0.87
N TRP A 76 -1.00 -17.14 2.16
CA TRP A 76 -2.14 -16.35 2.64
C TRP A 76 -1.98 -14.88 2.32
N TYR A 77 -0.81 -14.29 2.61
CA TYR A 77 -0.51 -12.90 2.25
C TYR A 77 -0.64 -12.65 0.75
N GLY A 78 -0.09 -13.54 -0.09
CA GLY A 78 -0.24 -13.44 -1.53
C GLY A 78 -1.71 -13.49 -2.00
N ALA A 79 -2.54 -14.32 -1.38
CA ALA A 79 -3.96 -14.40 -1.70
C ALA A 79 -4.73 -13.14 -1.29
N GLU A 80 -4.42 -12.54 -0.14
CA GLU A 80 -5.05 -11.28 0.28
C GLU A 80 -4.64 -10.10 -0.61
N THR A 81 -3.36 -9.98 -0.99
CA THR A 81 -2.92 -8.94 -1.95
C THR A 81 -3.66 -9.05 -3.28
N LEU A 82 -3.85 -10.27 -3.80
CA LEU A 82 -4.63 -10.48 -5.02
C LEU A 82 -6.09 -10.05 -4.87
N LYS A 83 -6.73 -10.35 -3.72
CA LYS A 83 -8.11 -9.92 -3.47
C LYS A 83 -8.23 -8.41 -3.42
N GLU A 84 -7.33 -7.72 -2.74
CA GLU A 84 -7.34 -6.26 -2.65
C GLU A 84 -7.22 -5.63 -4.02
N GLU A 85 -6.33 -6.15 -4.87
CA GLU A 85 -6.15 -5.60 -6.20
C GLU A 85 -7.32 -5.90 -7.15
N VAL A 86 -7.88 -7.11 -7.09
CA VAL A 86 -9.10 -7.45 -7.85
C VAL A 86 -10.27 -6.59 -7.38
N LEU A 87 -10.43 -6.39 -6.08
CA LEU A 87 -11.49 -5.56 -5.50
C LEU A 87 -11.32 -4.10 -5.92
N PHE A 88 -10.08 -3.60 -5.92
CA PHE A 88 -9.74 -2.27 -6.40
C PHE A 88 -10.15 -2.08 -7.87
N LYS A 89 -9.84 -3.06 -8.73
CA LYS A 89 -10.25 -3.04 -10.15
C LYS A 89 -11.76 -3.12 -10.34
N TYR A 90 -12.43 -4.02 -9.63
CA TYR A 90 -13.88 -4.17 -9.72
C TYR A 90 -14.59 -2.85 -9.37
N LYS A 91 -14.11 -2.14 -8.35
CA LYS A 91 -14.65 -0.83 -7.97
C LYS A 91 -14.36 0.27 -9.01
N ARG A 92 -13.21 0.20 -9.70
CA ARG A 92 -12.76 1.23 -10.65
C ARG A 92 -13.07 0.96 -12.12
N LYS A 93 -13.58 -0.23 -12.47
CA LYS A 93 -13.85 -0.64 -13.87
C LYS A 93 -12.63 -0.53 -14.80
N VAL A 94 -11.42 -0.73 -14.25
CA VAL A 94 -10.16 -0.73 -15.02
C VAL A 94 -10.13 -1.98 -15.94
N PRO A 95 -9.61 -1.89 -17.18
CA PRO A 95 -9.48 -3.02 -18.09
C PRO A 95 -8.67 -4.20 -17.53
N ASP A 96 -8.86 -5.37 -18.14
CA ASP A 96 -8.37 -6.68 -17.67
C ASP A 96 -6.87 -6.69 -17.34
N MET A 97 -6.54 -7.38 -16.24
CA MET A 97 -5.17 -7.57 -15.80
C MET A 97 -4.61 -8.91 -16.28
N VAL A 98 -3.36 -8.91 -16.75
CA VAL A 98 -2.67 -10.16 -17.11
C VAL A 98 -1.85 -10.60 -15.91
N TYR A 99 -2.22 -11.74 -15.33
CA TYR A 99 -1.50 -12.36 -14.23
C TYR A 99 -0.39 -13.24 -14.80
N THR A 100 0.87 -12.89 -14.52
CA THR A 100 2.00 -13.75 -14.85
C THR A 100 2.66 -14.21 -13.57
N THR A 101 2.43 -15.47 -13.19
CA THR A 101 3.17 -16.11 -12.10
C THR A 101 4.50 -16.58 -12.64
N ASN A 102 5.60 -15.93 -12.25
CA ASN A 102 6.94 -16.41 -12.59
C ASN A 102 7.43 -17.34 -11.47
N THR A 103 7.39 -18.65 -11.73
CA THR A 103 7.79 -19.69 -10.77
C THR A 103 9.29 -19.67 -10.46
N ASP A 104 10.11 -19.05 -11.30
CA ASP A 104 11.57 -19.06 -11.15
C ASP A 104 12.06 -18.07 -10.08
N ASP A 105 11.30 -17.01 -9.81
CA ASP A 105 11.71 -15.93 -8.89
C ASP A 105 10.85 -15.87 -7.61
N ASN A 106 9.95 -16.84 -7.43
CA ASN A 106 8.99 -16.91 -6.32
C ASN A 106 8.18 -15.62 -6.10
N LYS A 107 7.96 -14.87 -7.19
CA LYS A 107 7.27 -13.57 -7.21
C LYS A 107 6.04 -13.68 -8.10
N VAL A 108 4.94 -13.11 -7.61
CA VAL A 108 3.76 -12.84 -8.44
C VAL A 108 3.93 -11.41 -8.95
N THR A 109 4.14 -11.26 -10.25
CA THR A 109 4.23 -9.92 -10.87
C THR A 109 2.91 -9.61 -11.53
N LEU A 110 2.31 -8.51 -11.07
CA LEU A 110 1.05 -8.01 -11.58
C LEU A 110 1.38 -7.01 -12.67
N THR A 111 0.94 -7.31 -13.90
CA THR A 111 1.10 -6.41 -15.03
C THR A 111 -0.29 -6.03 -15.51
N SER A 112 -0.72 -4.81 -15.16
CA SER A 112 -1.90 -4.23 -15.79
C SER A 112 -1.48 -3.65 -17.14
N SER A 113 -2.03 -4.18 -18.23
CA SER A 113 -2.15 -3.41 -19.45
C SER A 113 -3.27 -2.40 -19.24
N SER A 114 -3.00 -1.29 -18.58
CA SER A 114 -3.96 -0.19 -18.60
C SER A 114 -4.11 0.23 -20.06
N SER A 115 -5.34 0.19 -20.57
CA SER A 115 -5.62 0.89 -21.81
C SER A 115 -5.53 2.36 -21.46
N VAL A 116 -4.38 2.98 -21.77
CA VAL A 116 -4.26 4.43 -21.80
C VAL A 116 -5.27 4.87 -22.86
N VAL A 117 -6.49 5.24 -22.43
CA VAL A 117 -7.43 5.93 -23.29
C VAL A 117 -6.78 7.26 -23.58
N SER A 118 -6.07 7.32 -24.70
CA SER A 118 -5.31 8.49 -25.15
C SER A 118 -6.16 9.37 -26.05
N ASP A 119 -7.47 9.43 -25.81
CA ASP A 119 -8.33 10.35 -26.54
C ASP A 119 -7.82 11.76 -26.27
N VAL A 120 -7.44 12.44 -27.35
CA VAL A 120 -6.77 13.75 -27.32
C VAL A 120 -7.66 14.80 -26.64
N THR A 121 -8.97 14.63 -26.80
CA THR A 121 -10.01 15.47 -26.20
C THR A 121 -10.89 14.57 -25.35
N PHE A 122 -10.99 14.90 -24.07
CA PHE A 122 -11.86 14.21 -23.12
C PHE A 122 -13.07 15.10 -22.80
N GLN A 123 -14.28 14.56 -22.88
CA GLN A 123 -15.50 15.29 -22.54
C GLN A 123 -16.10 14.75 -21.24
N ASP A 124 -16.46 15.64 -20.32
CA ASP A 124 -17.14 15.27 -19.07
C ASP A 124 -18.32 16.18 -18.73
N LEU A 125 -19.17 15.68 -17.84
CA LEU A 125 -20.29 16.37 -17.21
C LEU A 125 -19.90 16.80 -15.79
N VAL A 126 -19.89 18.10 -15.55
CA VAL A 126 -19.74 18.68 -14.21
C VAL A 126 -21.13 18.98 -13.67
N LEU A 127 -21.57 18.18 -12.69
CA LEU A 127 -22.90 18.29 -12.09
C LEU A 127 -23.06 19.59 -11.32
N SER A 128 -24.27 20.18 -11.29
CA SER A 128 -24.55 21.35 -10.45
C SER A 128 -24.40 21.07 -8.94
N SER A 129 -24.43 19.81 -8.53
CA SER A 129 -24.13 19.38 -7.15
C SER A 129 -22.64 19.44 -6.81
N SER A 130 -21.75 19.48 -7.80
CA SER A 130 -20.30 19.57 -7.63
C SER A 130 -19.87 21.04 -7.49
N ASN A 131 -20.49 21.73 -6.53
CA ASN A 131 -20.43 23.18 -6.34
C ASN A 131 -19.45 23.65 -5.27
N THR A 132 -18.74 22.73 -4.64
CA THR A 132 -17.64 23.03 -3.72
C THR A 132 -16.44 22.16 -4.05
N PHE A 133 -15.27 22.66 -3.69
CA PHE A 133 -14.01 21.95 -3.83
C PHE A 133 -14.02 20.57 -3.15
N SER A 134 -14.67 20.44 -1.99
CA SER A 134 -14.75 19.19 -1.22
C SER A 134 -15.78 18.20 -1.76
N ASN A 135 -16.79 18.66 -2.50
CA ASN A 135 -17.90 17.83 -3.00
C ASN A 135 -17.82 17.57 -4.52
N THR A 136 -16.84 18.15 -5.22
CA THR A 136 -16.66 17.84 -6.62
C THR A 136 -16.05 16.46 -6.82
N VAL A 137 -16.64 15.71 -7.75
CA VAL A 137 -16.15 14.41 -8.21
C VAL A 137 -15.27 14.54 -9.45
N ASN A 138 -15.28 15.72 -10.10
CA ASN A 138 -14.54 16.00 -11.32
C ASN A 138 -13.10 16.40 -10.97
N ARG A 139 -12.30 15.40 -10.59
CA ARG A 139 -10.88 15.50 -10.25
C ARG A 139 -10.08 14.61 -11.20
N TYR A 140 -9.05 15.17 -11.83
CA TYR A 140 -8.25 14.48 -12.83
C TYR A 140 -6.78 14.58 -12.48
N ALA A 141 -6.14 13.44 -12.27
CA ALA A 141 -4.71 13.37 -12.11
C ALA A 141 -4.02 13.50 -13.48
N ILE A 142 -3.14 14.49 -13.60
CA ILE A 142 -2.35 14.74 -14.80
C ILE A 142 -0.93 14.28 -14.50
N TYR A 143 -0.62 13.06 -14.91
CA TYR A 143 0.71 12.46 -14.80
C TYR A 143 1.01 11.58 -16.01
N ASN A 144 2.26 11.23 -16.25
CA ASN A 144 2.62 10.35 -17.37
C ASN A 144 2.51 8.88 -16.95
N PRO A 145 1.48 8.10 -17.34
CA PRO A 145 1.42 6.69 -16.97
C PRO A 145 2.48 5.85 -17.68
N ALA A 146 3.06 6.36 -18.76
CA ALA A 146 4.08 5.66 -19.54
C ALA A 146 5.50 5.85 -19.00
N SER A 147 5.72 6.71 -17.99
CA SER A 147 7.03 6.77 -17.35
C SER A 147 7.20 5.56 -16.43
N SER A 148 8.33 4.87 -16.58
CA SER A 148 8.76 3.82 -15.65
C SER A 148 9.07 4.35 -14.25
N ASP A 149 9.10 5.67 -14.08
CA ASP A 149 9.33 6.36 -12.83
C ASP A 149 7.99 6.87 -12.26
N PRO A 150 7.49 6.29 -11.16
CA PRO A 150 6.28 6.77 -10.48
C PRO A 150 6.50 8.11 -9.76
N LEU A 151 7.75 8.52 -9.55
CA LEU A 151 8.17 9.82 -9.02
C LEU A 151 8.56 10.79 -10.15
N GLY A 152 8.30 10.43 -11.41
CA GLY A 152 8.53 11.31 -12.55
C GLY A 152 7.50 12.45 -12.61
N GLY A 153 7.88 13.53 -13.28
CA GLY A 153 6.98 14.63 -13.63
C GLY A 153 5.83 14.20 -14.55
N SER A 154 4.82 15.07 -14.72
CA SER A 154 3.65 14.73 -15.53
C SER A 154 3.94 14.56 -17.02
N GLY A 155 5.00 15.20 -17.53
CA GLY A 155 5.29 15.27 -18.95
C GLY A 155 4.19 15.97 -19.77
N TYR A 156 3.31 16.73 -19.11
CA TYR A 156 2.37 17.64 -19.76
C TYR A 156 2.92 19.06 -19.68
N GLY A 157 2.92 19.76 -20.81
CA GLY A 157 3.36 21.15 -20.91
C GLY A 157 2.23 22.15 -20.90
N ARG A 158 1.01 21.71 -21.19
CA ARG A 158 -0.15 22.60 -21.29
C ARG A 158 -1.44 21.82 -21.15
N ILE A 159 -2.46 22.48 -20.61
CA ILE A 159 -3.83 21.98 -20.55
C ILE A 159 -4.80 23.03 -21.06
N ARG A 160 -5.87 22.55 -21.69
CA ARG A 160 -6.97 23.37 -22.16
C ARG A 160 -8.30 22.81 -21.66
N VAL A 161 -9.16 23.69 -21.14
CA VAL A 161 -10.49 23.38 -20.64
C VAL A 161 -11.50 24.26 -21.37
N THR A 162 -12.40 23.65 -22.14
CA THR A 162 -13.44 24.34 -22.91
C THR A 162 -14.81 24.02 -22.34
N VAL A 163 -15.61 25.03 -22.01
CA VAL A 163 -16.99 24.82 -21.54
C VAL A 163 -17.93 24.77 -22.74
N LEU A 164 -18.60 23.65 -22.93
CA LEU A 164 -19.59 23.49 -23.99
C LEU A 164 -20.88 24.23 -23.64
N SER A 165 -21.40 24.99 -24.60
CA SER A 165 -22.63 25.76 -24.41
C SER A 165 -23.84 24.82 -24.31
N THR A 166 -24.43 24.74 -23.12
CA THR A 166 -25.61 23.89 -22.84
C THR A 166 -26.88 24.71 -22.59
N GLY A 167 -26.84 26.01 -22.85
CA GLY A 167 -27.90 26.95 -22.49
C GLY A 167 -27.90 27.37 -21.01
N ASN A 168 -27.14 26.69 -20.15
CA ASN A 168 -26.91 27.10 -18.76
C ASN A 168 -25.90 28.25 -18.72
N THR A 169 -26.12 29.26 -17.88
CA THR A 169 -25.35 30.52 -17.84
C THR A 169 -24.54 30.73 -16.55
N GLY A 170 -24.03 29.68 -15.91
CA GLY A 170 -23.22 29.87 -14.69
C GLY A 170 -21.77 29.42 -14.80
N ASN A 171 -21.09 29.60 -13.67
CA ASN A 171 -19.64 29.67 -13.57
C ASN A 171 -19.01 28.28 -13.42
N LEU A 172 -17.86 28.07 -14.06
CA LEU A 172 -17.00 26.92 -13.82
C LEU A 172 -15.72 27.44 -13.17
N ALA A 173 -15.48 27.01 -11.93
CA ALA A 173 -14.23 27.17 -11.23
C ALA A 173 -13.30 26.01 -11.57
N VAL A 174 -12.05 26.32 -11.89
CA VAL A 174 -11.00 25.36 -12.25
C VAL A 174 -9.84 25.59 -11.30
N TYR A 175 -9.45 24.55 -10.59
CA TYR A 175 -8.28 24.57 -9.72
C TYR A 175 -7.23 23.65 -10.32
N LEU A 176 -5.98 24.09 -10.30
CA LEU A 176 -4.84 23.24 -10.60
C LEU A 176 -3.90 23.20 -9.42
N CYS A 177 -3.64 21.99 -8.97
CA CYS A 177 -2.61 21.73 -8.00
C CYS A 177 -1.38 21.19 -8.70
N GLN A 178 -0.21 21.54 -8.15
CA GLN A 178 1.07 21.02 -8.60
C GLN A 178 1.76 20.36 -7.41
N TYR A 179 2.33 19.19 -7.67
CA TYR A 179 3.11 18.41 -6.74
C TYR A 179 4.48 18.15 -7.35
N ASP A 180 5.55 18.51 -6.63
CA ASP A 180 6.93 18.23 -7.04
C ASP A 180 7.34 16.85 -6.49
N PRO A 181 7.42 15.81 -7.32
CA PRO A 181 7.73 14.47 -6.85
C PRO A 181 9.19 14.29 -6.45
N ASN A 182 10.07 15.24 -6.79
CA ASN A 182 11.50 15.20 -6.46
C ASN A 182 11.81 15.85 -5.10
N ARG A 183 10.81 16.46 -4.44
CA ARG A 183 10.98 17.02 -3.10
C ARG A 183 10.57 16.01 -2.03
N PRO A 184 11.41 15.75 -1.02
CA PRO A 184 11.06 14.85 0.07
C PRO A 184 9.83 15.38 0.82
N TYR A 185 8.86 14.49 1.03
CA TYR A 185 7.72 14.73 1.90
C TYR A 185 8.22 14.77 3.36
N ASP A 186 8.15 15.94 3.99
CA ASP A 186 8.39 16.09 5.44
C ASP A 186 7.04 16.08 6.19
N PRO A 187 6.66 14.96 6.82
CA PRO A 187 5.43 14.90 7.60
C PRO A 187 5.47 15.72 8.88
N GLU A 188 6.66 16.16 9.34
CA GLU A 188 6.85 16.85 10.63
C GLU A 188 6.98 18.37 10.48
N GLY A 189 7.07 18.90 9.26
CA GLY A 189 7.00 20.34 8.95
C GLY A 189 8.09 21.17 9.63
N THR A 190 9.32 20.63 9.72
CA THR A 190 10.41 21.30 10.46
C THR A 190 11.29 22.19 9.58
N GLU A 191 11.22 22.05 8.25
CA GLU A 191 11.92 22.95 7.32
C GLU A 191 11.00 24.01 6.68
N PRO A 192 11.42 25.29 6.65
CA PRO A 192 10.58 26.42 6.23
C PRO A 192 10.34 26.53 4.70
N GLU A 193 10.85 25.62 3.89
CA GLU A 193 10.63 25.58 2.42
C GLU A 193 9.95 24.29 1.93
N VAL A 194 9.37 23.48 2.84
CA VAL A 194 8.82 22.16 2.53
C VAL A 194 7.30 22.21 2.42
N TYR A 195 6.78 21.68 1.30
CA TYR A 195 5.36 21.60 0.96
C TYR A 195 4.62 20.68 1.94
N THR A 196 4.02 21.27 2.97
CA THR A 196 3.07 20.60 3.88
C THR A 196 1.66 20.69 3.30
N THR A 197 1.41 20.03 2.18
CA THR A 197 0.03 19.89 1.70
C THR A 197 -0.24 18.43 1.39
N THR A 198 -1.10 17.82 2.21
CA THR A 198 -2.09 16.86 1.71
C THR A 198 -2.56 17.32 0.34
N PRO A 199 -2.65 16.42 -0.68
CA PRO A 199 -3.05 16.79 -2.03
C PRO A 199 -4.32 17.63 -1.96
N CYS A 200 -4.16 18.92 -2.25
CA CYS A 200 -5.21 19.93 -2.37
C CYS A 200 -6.33 19.80 -1.34
N SER A 201 -6.07 19.97 -0.04
CA SER A 201 -7.16 19.91 0.96
C SER A 201 -7.78 21.28 1.29
N ASP A 202 -7.14 22.40 0.91
CA ASP A 202 -7.54 23.74 1.36
C ASP A 202 -7.40 24.82 0.26
N PRO A 203 -8.50 25.38 -0.28
CA PRO A 203 -8.45 26.41 -1.33
C PRO A 203 -7.78 27.74 -0.90
N THR A 204 -7.43 27.92 0.37
CA THR A 204 -6.68 29.10 0.85
C THR A 204 -5.16 28.97 0.72
N GLN A 205 -4.65 27.76 0.43
CA GLN A 205 -3.22 27.50 0.30
C GLN A 205 -2.73 27.65 -1.13
N ASN A 206 -2.44 28.89 -1.56
CA ASN A 206 -1.54 29.22 -2.68
C ASN A 206 -1.68 28.40 -3.99
N TYR A 207 -2.85 27.85 -4.29
CA TYR A 207 -3.14 27.15 -5.54
C TYR A 207 -3.51 28.14 -6.64
N ASP A 208 -3.21 27.78 -7.89
CA ASP A 208 -3.70 28.53 -9.04
C ASP A 208 -5.21 28.29 -9.19
N TYR A 209 -6.02 29.32 -8.89
CA TYR A 209 -7.48 29.33 -9.04
C TYR A 209 -7.91 30.12 -10.27
N TRP A 210 -8.81 29.55 -11.07
CA TRP A 210 -9.34 30.17 -12.29
C TRP A 210 -10.85 30.05 -12.42
N LEU A 211 -11.48 31.03 -13.06
CA LEU A 211 -12.92 31.07 -13.25
C LEU A 211 -13.28 31.30 -14.73
N VAL A 212 -13.82 30.26 -15.38
CA VAL A 212 -13.97 30.18 -16.85
C VAL A 212 -15.23 30.88 -17.36
N ARG A 213 -16.26 31.02 -16.53
CA ARG A 213 -17.40 31.90 -16.79
C ARG A 213 -17.64 32.73 -15.52
N GLY A 214 -17.66 34.07 -15.62
CA GLY A 214 -17.93 35.02 -14.50
C GLY A 214 -16.75 35.79 -13.87
N GLN A 215 -15.52 35.58 -14.37
CA GLN A 215 -14.17 36.10 -14.02
C GLN A 215 -13.94 36.85 -12.68
N PRO A 216 -12.85 36.49 -11.95
CA PRO A 216 -11.72 37.42 -11.98
C PRO A 216 -10.33 36.79 -12.20
N LYS A 217 -9.62 37.36 -13.19
CA LYS A 217 -8.17 37.32 -13.52
C LYS A 217 -7.61 35.99 -14.08
N LEU A 218 -6.81 35.95 -15.15
CA LEU A 218 -6.11 36.98 -15.90
C LEU A 218 -5.68 36.42 -17.28
N SER A 219 -6.56 36.47 -18.27
CA SER A 219 -6.18 36.54 -19.69
C SER A 219 -7.44 36.87 -20.48
N THR A 220 -7.29 37.66 -21.53
CA THR A 220 -8.35 38.13 -22.42
C THR A 220 -8.95 36.93 -23.16
N LEU A 221 -9.85 36.24 -22.48
CA LEU A 221 -10.51 35.03 -22.95
C LEU A 221 -11.74 35.44 -23.76
N THR A 222 -11.65 35.31 -25.07
CA THR A 222 -12.84 35.06 -25.90
C THR A 222 -13.49 33.78 -25.39
N LEU A 223 -14.69 33.91 -24.81
CA LEU A 223 -15.54 32.78 -24.39
C LEU A 223 -15.49 31.61 -25.40
N PRO A 224 -15.43 30.31 -24.98
CA PRO A 224 -15.41 29.76 -23.62
C PRO A 224 -14.28 28.71 -23.39
N GLU A 225 -13.02 29.06 -23.69
CA GLU A 225 -11.88 28.14 -23.66
C GLU A 225 -10.76 28.68 -22.78
N LEU A 226 -10.33 27.97 -21.74
CA LEU A 226 -9.16 28.31 -20.90
C LEU A 226 -7.95 27.47 -21.30
N GLU A 227 -6.78 28.09 -21.46
CA GLU A 227 -5.52 27.40 -21.74
C GLU A 227 -4.44 27.83 -20.73
N ARG A 228 -3.66 26.87 -20.22
CA ARG A 228 -2.62 27.11 -19.21
C ARG A 228 -1.37 26.27 -19.46
N GLU A 229 -0.22 26.90 -19.33
CA GLU A 229 1.09 26.24 -19.30
C GLU A 229 1.27 25.44 -18.00
N LEU A 230 1.80 24.22 -18.14
CA LEU A 230 2.09 23.29 -17.07
C LEU A 230 3.61 23.10 -16.98
N ASN A 231 4.09 22.83 -15.77
CA ASN A 231 5.47 22.39 -15.59
C ASN A 231 5.55 20.87 -15.84
N PRO A 232 6.23 20.40 -16.89
CA PRO A 232 6.31 18.97 -17.19
C PRO A 232 7.06 18.16 -16.13
N ASP A 233 7.86 18.81 -15.27
CA ASP A 233 8.63 18.16 -14.21
C ASP A 233 7.81 17.96 -12.92
N MET A 234 6.61 18.54 -12.84
CA MET A 234 5.71 18.40 -11.69
C MET A 234 4.52 17.50 -12.05
N GLN A 235 4.00 16.78 -11.07
CA GLN A 235 2.70 16.12 -11.17
C GLN A 235 1.60 17.15 -10.92
N GLN A 236 0.44 17.00 -11.56
CA GLN A 236 -0.65 17.96 -11.41
C GLN A 236 -1.98 17.26 -11.14
N GLU A 237 -2.89 17.97 -10.46
CA GLU A 237 -4.29 17.58 -10.33
C GLU A 237 -5.17 18.74 -10.83
N LEU A 238 -6.08 18.44 -11.76
CA LEU A 238 -7.10 19.36 -12.23
C LEU A 238 -8.42 19.06 -11.51
N ILE A 239 -9.02 20.09 -10.94
CA ILE A 239 -10.27 19.98 -10.18
C ILE A 239 -11.27 20.98 -10.76
N LEU A 240 -12.44 20.48 -11.15
CA LEU A 240 -13.51 21.28 -11.75
C LEU A 240 -14.67 21.43 -10.76
N VAL A 241 -15.10 22.65 -10.50
CA VAL A 241 -16.20 22.97 -9.59
C VAL A 241 -17.25 23.77 -10.35
N ASN A 242 -18.48 23.24 -10.38
CA ASN A 242 -19.60 23.88 -11.04
C ASN A 242 -20.32 24.81 -10.06
N GLU A 243 -20.07 26.10 -10.20
CA GLU A 243 -20.74 27.15 -9.43
C GLU A 243 -22.05 27.61 -10.08
N SER A 244 -22.50 26.92 -11.14
CA SER A 244 -23.76 27.20 -11.81
C SER A 244 -24.92 26.40 -11.21
N GLY A 245 -26.13 26.94 -11.35
CA GLY A 245 -27.36 26.22 -10.98
C GLY A 245 -27.72 25.06 -11.92
N GLY A 246 -26.99 24.86 -13.03
CA GLY A 246 -27.28 23.85 -14.03
C GLY A 246 -26.07 22.96 -14.33
N ASN A 247 -26.28 21.88 -15.08
CA ASN A 247 -25.21 20.99 -15.47
C ASN A 247 -24.33 21.61 -16.58
N LEU A 248 -23.01 21.46 -16.47
CA LEU A 248 -22.05 21.96 -17.45
C LEU A 248 -21.34 20.79 -18.11
N TYR A 249 -21.11 20.90 -19.43
CA TYR A 249 -20.28 19.94 -20.14
C TYR A 249 -18.95 20.62 -20.48
N VAL A 250 -17.86 19.90 -20.31
CA VAL A 250 -16.51 20.41 -20.49
C VAL A 250 -15.72 19.50 -21.42
N ASN A 251 -14.88 20.09 -22.27
CA ASN A 251 -13.83 19.39 -23.00
C ASN A 251 -12.49 19.72 -22.37
N ILE A 252 -11.68 18.70 -22.09
CA ILE A 252 -10.36 18.81 -21.49
C ILE A 252 -9.35 18.21 -22.46
N GLU A 253 -8.32 18.99 -22.81
CA GLU A 253 -7.26 18.59 -23.72
C GLU A 253 -5.90 18.76 -23.04
N GLY A 254 -5.09 17.72 -23.06
CA GLY A 254 -3.70 17.78 -22.60
C GLY A 254 -2.75 17.97 -23.77
N PHE A 255 -1.61 18.61 -23.52
CA PHE A 255 -0.54 18.76 -24.51
C PHE A 255 0.80 18.43 -23.86
N GLY A 256 1.72 17.88 -24.66
CA GLY A 256 3.11 17.66 -24.26
C GLY A 256 3.87 18.97 -23.97
N PRO A 257 5.15 18.87 -23.58
CA PRO A 257 5.97 20.02 -23.23
C PRO A 257 6.19 21.00 -24.39
N SER A 258 6.45 22.26 -24.03
CA SER A 258 6.99 23.29 -24.92
C SER A 258 8.24 22.79 -25.66
N PRO A 259 8.52 23.21 -26.90
CA PRO A 259 7.82 24.25 -27.67
C PRO A 259 6.72 23.75 -28.62
N THR A 260 6.58 22.44 -28.82
CA THR A 260 5.72 21.89 -29.87
C THR A 260 4.28 21.64 -29.42
N TYR A 261 4.02 21.49 -28.11
CA TYR A 261 2.69 21.22 -27.54
C TYR A 261 1.90 20.18 -28.35
N VAL A 262 2.48 18.99 -28.52
CA VAL A 262 1.82 17.90 -29.23
C VAL A 262 0.62 17.44 -28.39
N PRO A 263 -0.60 17.36 -28.97
CA PRO A 263 -1.76 16.90 -28.22
C PRO A 263 -1.54 15.52 -27.61
N LYS A 264 -1.88 15.38 -26.32
CA LYS A 264 -1.67 14.19 -25.50
C LYS A 264 -2.94 13.94 -24.71
N GLY A 265 -3.53 12.75 -24.87
CA GLY A 265 -4.73 12.39 -24.11
C GLY A 265 -4.50 12.43 -22.60
N ILE A 266 -5.56 12.65 -21.84
CA ILE A 266 -5.50 12.69 -20.37
C ILE A 266 -5.65 11.28 -19.85
N PRO A 267 -4.73 10.78 -19.02
CA PRO A 267 -4.77 9.41 -18.57
C PRO A 267 -5.87 9.24 -17.52
N TYR A 268 -6.58 8.11 -17.57
CA TYR A 268 -7.62 7.76 -16.59
C TYR A 268 -8.76 8.78 -16.48
N ALA A 269 -9.05 9.55 -17.53
CA ALA A 269 -10.07 10.61 -17.49
C ALA A 269 -11.49 10.12 -17.13
N ASN A 270 -11.76 8.82 -17.25
CA ASN A 270 -13.02 8.17 -16.86
C ASN A 270 -12.98 7.50 -15.47
N GLU A 271 -11.87 7.61 -14.73
CA GLU A 271 -11.71 6.98 -13.42
C GLU A 271 -11.72 8.04 -12.33
N THR A 272 -12.65 7.92 -11.37
CA THR A 272 -12.67 8.76 -10.18
C THR A 272 -11.40 8.50 -9.35
N VAL A 273 -10.55 9.51 -9.19
CA VAL A 273 -9.38 9.46 -8.31
C VAL A 273 -9.86 9.22 -6.87
N VAL A 274 -9.54 8.05 -6.31
CA VAL A 274 -9.73 7.79 -4.88
C VAL A 274 -8.42 8.16 -4.19
N ASP A 275 -8.51 9.10 -3.26
CA ASP A 275 -7.47 9.53 -2.34
C ASP A 275 -6.88 8.28 -1.65
N ILE A 276 -5.60 7.99 -1.89
CA ILE A 276 -4.90 6.93 -1.16
C ILE A 276 -4.47 7.56 0.15
N ASN A 277 -5.39 7.60 1.11
CA ASN A 277 -5.04 7.88 2.48
C ASN A 277 -4.33 6.64 3.04
N ALA A 278 -3.02 6.55 2.79
CA ALA A 278 -2.14 5.62 3.48
C ALA A 278 -1.92 6.17 4.89
N SER A 279 -2.87 5.89 5.79
CA SER A 279 -2.70 6.03 7.23
C SER A 279 -1.87 4.87 7.79
#